data_AF-A0A932U9N2-F1
#
_entry.id   AF-A0A932U9N2-F1
#
_cell.length_a   1.000
_cell.length_b   1.000
_cell.length_c   1.000
_cell.angle_alpha   90.00
_cell.angle_beta   90.00
_cell.angle_gamma   90.00
#
_symmetry.space_group_name_H-M   'P 1'
#
loop_
_entity.id
_entity.type
_entity.pdbx_description
1 polymer ?
#
loop_
_entity_poly.entity_id
_entity_poly.type
_entity_poly.pdbx_seq_one_letter_code
_entity_poly.pdbx_strand_id
1 'polypeptide(L)'
;MTPLQKGVFHRGDAEFERRRKTILLIFSSLLLGALCMAAPTFAALEMVEFRAFSLSDRVRLEWETAQEYNLIGFQVYCKQEDEPDVGYHLIGFPIPGKGSLERGAVYFSELRDLQPGVSYCFRLQEITSDEEPGEVFEICGYGIRVTPTATVTPTATDTETPTPTITPTETPTPSETPTPPPPTETATPTPEGTQTGGLTIQLSTATAQPTFEMIVATPTPTFALIPPTATPLPTVTPAAAFGLIGSSGRPPFGLTSVSDLLVLLLCLGAVGLGFLGILTLLGSIFYLRSRTERTWE
;
A
#
# COMPACT_ATOMS: atom_id res chain seq x y z
N MET A 1 58.20 -66.33 -1.28
CA MET A 1 58.08 -65.29 -0.24
C MET A 1 58.17 -63.95 -0.94
N THR A 2 57.04 -63.29 -1.11
CA THR A 2 56.94 -61.99 -1.81
C THR A 2 56.12 -61.08 -0.91
N PRO A 3 56.64 -59.93 -0.46
CA PRO A 3 55.92 -59.09 0.47
C PRO A 3 54.84 -58.27 -0.26
N LEU A 4 53.65 -58.29 0.33
CA LEU A 4 52.46 -57.54 -0.07
C LEU A 4 52.71 -56.04 0.10
N GLN A 5 52.67 -55.31 -1.02
CA GLN A 5 52.75 -53.85 -1.05
C GLN A 5 51.41 -53.26 -0.57
N LYS A 6 51.41 -52.70 0.64
CA LYS A 6 50.26 -52.03 1.26
C LYS A 6 50.62 -50.56 1.46
N GLY A 7 50.06 -49.67 0.66
CA GLY A 7 50.24 -48.23 0.90
C GLY A 7 50.03 -47.32 -0.29
N VAL A 8 48.82 -47.28 -0.86
CA VAL A 8 48.43 -46.19 -1.78
C VAL A 8 46.93 -45.93 -1.62
N PHE A 9 46.48 -45.31 -0.53
CA PHE A 9 45.13 -44.73 -0.45
C PHE A 9 45.03 -43.87 0.82
N HIS A 10 45.47 -42.60 0.78
CA HIS A 10 45.14 -41.61 1.84
C HIS A 10 45.35 -40.13 1.43
N ARG A 11 45.99 -39.84 0.28
CA ARG A 11 46.26 -38.45 -0.12
C ARG A 11 45.08 -37.73 -0.80
N GLY A 12 44.14 -38.46 -1.40
CA GLY A 12 42.97 -37.86 -2.08
C GLY A 12 41.93 -37.28 -1.14
N ASP A 13 41.72 -37.90 0.02
CA ASP A 13 40.64 -37.55 0.94
C ASP A 13 40.86 -36.18 1.62
N ALA A 14 42.13 -35.84 1.90
CA ALA A 14 42.49 -34.58 2.55
C ALA A 14 42.32 -33.35 1.62
N GLU A 15 42.53 -33.51 0.31
CA GLU A 15 42.31 -32.43 -0.66
C GLU A 15 40.82 -32.22 -0.96
N PHE A 16 40.05 -33.30 -1.00
CA PHE A 16 38.60 -33.24 -1.19
C PHE A 16 37.93 -32.51 -0.01
N GLU A 17 38.32 -32.84 1.22
CA GLU A 17 37.78 -32.19 2.42
C GLU A 17 38.18 -30.71 2.51
N ARG A 18 39.40 -30.36 2.06
CA ARG A 18 39.85 -28.96 2.00
C ARG A 18 39.03 -28.16 0.98
N ARG A 19 38.80 -28.71 -0.22
CA ARG A 19 37.97 -28.08 -1.27
C ARG A 19 36.52 -27.89 -0.82
N ARG A 20 35.95 -28.90 -0.16
CA ARG A 20 34.59 -28.84 0.40
C ARG A 20 34.47 -27.72 1.44
N LYS A 21 35.44 -27.59 2.34
CA LYS A 21 35.46 -26.51 3.35
C LYS A 21 35.58 -25.12 2.70
N THR A 22 36.43 -24.95 1.70
CA THR A 22 36.56 -23.66 0.99
C THR A 22 35.27 -23.28 0.27
N ILE A 23 34.60 -24.22 -0.41
CA ILE A 23 33.34 -23.96 -1.10
C ILE A 23 32.23 -23.59 -0.11
N LEU A 24 32.13 -24.29 1.03
CA LEU A 24 31.16 -23.97 2.07
C LEU A 24 31.38 -22.58 2.68
N LEU A 25 32.62 -22.17 2.90
CA LEU A 25 32.94 -20.82 3.41
C LEU A 25 32.55 -19.72 2.41
N ILE A 26 32.79 -19.92 1.11
CA ILE A 26 32.39 -18.96 0.07
C ILE A 26 30.87 -18.87 -0.04
N PHE A 27 30.17 -20.00 -0.06
CA PHE A 27 28.70 -19.99 -0.08
C PHE A 27 28.12 -19.34 1.18
N SER A 28 28.70 -19.62 2.36
CA SER A 28 28.26 -19.00 3.61
C SER A 28 28.47 -17.49 3.63
N SER A 29 29.60 -16.98 3.10
CA SER A 29 29.84 -15.54 3.05
C SER A 29 28.93 -14.85 2.04
N LEU A 30 28.64 -15.49 0.91
CA LEU A 30 27.76 -14.97 -0.13
C LEU A 30 26.29 -14.95 0.33
N LEU A 31 25.86 -16.01 1.04
CA LEU A 31 24.54 -16.08 1.66
C LEU A 31 24.38 -15.02 2.77
N LEU A 32 25.39 -14.84 3.62
CA LEU A 32 25.36 -13.82 4.67
C LEU A 32 25.36 -12.41 4.10
N GLY A 33 26.13 -12.16 3.04
CA GLY A 33 26.12 -10.89 2.31
C GLY A 33 24.76 -10.60 1.67
N ALA A 34 24.14 -11.59 1.02
CA ALA A 34 22.81 -11.45 0.44
C ALA A 34 21.73 -11.23 1.51
N LEU A 35 21.84 -11.89 2.67
CA LEU A 35 20.92 -11.71 3.79
C LEU A 35 21.03 -10.32 4.43
N CYS A 36 22.25 -9.78 4.59
CA CYS A 36 22.45 -8.42 5.09
C CYS A 36 21.92 -7.35 4.12
N MET A 37 22.03 -7.59 2.80
CA MET A 37 21.50 -6.67 1.78
C MET A 37 19.98 -6.76 1.60
N ALA A 38 19.35 -7.80 2.13
CA ALA A 38 17.90 -8.02 2.06
C ALA A 38 17.16 -7.66 3.36
N ALA A 39 17.84 -7.05 4.33
CA ALA A 39 17.18 -6.59 5.55
C ALA A 39 16.17 -5.49 5.18
N PRO A 40 14.87 -5.66 5.53
CA PRO A 40 13.89 -4.61 5.28
C PRO A 40 14.28 -3.36 6.06
N THR A 41 14.22 -2.19 5.41
CA THR A 41 14.24 -0.91 6.10
C THR A 41 12.95 -0.84 6.93
N PHE A 42 13.09 -0.99 8.25
CA PHE A 42 11.96 -0.81 9.15
C PHE A 42 11.56 0.66 9.15
N ALA A 43 10.27 0.97 9.05
CA ALA A 43 9.76 2.31 9.30
C ALA A 43 10.18 2.76 10.71
N ALA A 44 10.42 4.05 10.91
CA ALA A 44 10.85 4.56 12.22
C ALA A 44 9.72 4.54 13.26
N LEU A 45 8.48 4.26 12.86
CA LEU A 45 7.38 4.00 13.79
C LEU A 45 6.31 3.16 13.11
N GLU A 46 5.39 2.69 13.94
CA GLU A 46 4.11 2.17 13.50
C GLU A 46 3.03 3.20 13.88
N MET A 47 2.42 3.83 12.87
CA MET A 47 1.38 4.84 13.07
C MET A 47 0.03 4.14 13.28
N VAL A 48 -0.63 4.40 14.41
CA VAL A 48 -2.01 3.93 14.63
C VAL A 48 -2.96 4.84 13.89
N GLU A 49 -2.78 6.15 14.05
CA GLU A 49 -3.74 7.13 13.56
C GLU A 49 -3.15 8.53 13.44
N PHE A 50 -3.55 9.26 12.40
CA PHE A 50 -3.31 10.70 12.23
C PHE A 50 -4.60 11.40 11.83
N ARG A 51 -5.04 12.35 12.66
CA ARG A 51 -6.30 13.09 12.51
C ARG A 51 -6.09 14.59 12.61
N ALA A 52 -7.00 15.33 11.98
CA ALA A 52 -7.11 16.78 12.10
C ALA A 52 -8.53 17.17 12.51
N PHE A 53 -8.64 18.24 13.30
CA PHE A 53 -9.90 18.80 13.75
C PHE A 53 -9.93 20.30 13.47
N SER A 54 -10.96 20.74 12.75
CA SER A 54 -11.24 22.16 12.52
C SER A 54 -12.03 22.73 13.70
N LEU A 55 -11.43 23.67 14.43
CA LEU A 55 -12.11 24.44 15.48
C LEU A 55 -12.37 25.88 15.00
N SER A 56 -13.09 26.65 15.82
CA SER A 56 -13.48 28.03 15.50
C SER A 56 -12.32 29.03 15.46
N ASP A 57 -11.21 28.71 16.14
CA ASP A 57 -10.05 29.57 16.36
C ASP A 57 -8.70 28.85 16.20
N ARG A 58 -8.70 27.56 15.85
CA ARG A 58 -7.49 26.77 15.57
C ARG A 58 -7.80 25.53 14.74
N VAL A 59 -6.76 24.91 14.20
CA VAL A 59 -6.77 23.50 13.80
C VAL A 59 -6.01 22.71 14.86
N ARG A 60 -6.51 21.54 15.24
CA ARG A 60 -5.81 20.61 16.13
C ARG A 60 -5.45 19.35 15.36
N LEU A 61 -4.16 19.03 15.30
CA LEU A 61 -3.67 17.76 14.79
C LEU A 61 -3.48 16.82 15.97
N GLU A 62 -3.90 15.57 15.82
CA GLU A 62 -3.69 14.50 16.79
C GLU A 62 -3.14 13.28 16.07
N TRP A 63 -2.15 12.62 16.67
CA TRP A 63 -1.68 11.33 16.18
C TRP A 63 -1.28 10.41 17.32
N GLU A 64 -1.38 9.13 17.04
CA GLU A 64 -1.05 8.04 17.95
C GLU A 64 -0.10 7.07 17.25
N THR A 65 0.98 6.73 17.93
CA THR A 65 1.91 5.69 17.51
C THR A 65 1.65 4.41 18.31
N ALA A 66 1.87 3.26 17.69
CA ALA A 66 1.83 1.96 18.36
C ALA A 66 3.19 1.64 18.99
N GLN A 67 4.27 1.94 18.24
CA GLN A 67 5.67 1.72 18.59
C GLN A 67 6.54 2.77 17.89
N GLU A 68 7.67 3.12 18.49
CA GLU A 68 8.63 4.10 17.94
C GLU A 68 10.05 3.52 17.95
N TYR A 69 10.71 3.52 16.79
CA TYR A 69 12.05 3.02 16.56
C TYR A 69 12.90 4.07 15.85
N ASN A 70 14.10 4.39 16.35
CA ASN A 70 14.95 5.36 15.66
C ASN A 70 14.26 6.74 15.46
N LEU A 71 13.35 7.13 16.36
CA LEU A 71 12.58 8.37 16.26
C LEU A 71 13.10 9.42 17.27
N ILE A 72 13.49 10.60 16.77
CA ILE A 72 13.76 11.79 17.59
C ILE A 72 12.46 12.54 17.87
N GLY A 73 11.58 12.62 16.88
CA GLY A 73 10.31 13.33 16.99
C GLY A 73 9.63 13.54 15.65
N PHE A 74 8.78 14.57 15.60
CA PHE A 74 7.95 14.89 14.45
C PHE A 74 8.10 16.34 14.04
N GLN A 75 8.03 16.56 12.74
CA GLN A 75 7.93 17.89 12.15
C GLN A 75 6.61 18.04 11.43
N VAL A 76 5.93 19.15 11.68
CA VAL A 76 4.69 19.51 10.98
C VAL A 76 5.00 20.52 9.87
N TYR A 77 4.41 20.28 8.71
CA TYR A 77 4.39 21.20 7.58
C TYR A 77 2.94 21.48 7.18
N CYS A 78 2.66 22.65 6.60
CA CYS A 78 1.43 22.87 5.86
C CYS A 78 1.64 23.56 4.53
N LYS A 79 0.60 23.52 3.72
CA LYS A 79 0.37 24.35 2.55
C LYS A 79 -1.12 24.63 2.42
N GLN A 80 -1.51 25.65 1.67
CA GLN A 80 -2.93 25.77 1.29
C GLN A 80 -3.33 24.59 0.39
N GLU A 81 -4.59 24.19 0.44
CA GLU A 81 -5.06 22.99 -0.29
C GLU A 81 -4.88 23.13 -1.81
N ASP A 82 -5.01 24.33 -2.35
CA ASP A 82 -4.86 24.66 -3.78
C ASP A 82 -3.39 24.87 -4.22
N GLU A 83 -2.45 24.97 -3.27
CA GLU A 83 -1.02 25.08 -3.57
C GLU A 83 -0.42 23.74 -4.02
N PRO A 84 0.58 23.74 -4.92
CA PRO A 84 1.28 22.52 -5.30
C PRO A 84 2.10 21.94 -4.13
N ASP A 85 2.51 20.68 -4.23
CA ASP A 85 3.27 19.98 -3.18
C ASP A 85 4.59 20.67 -2.76
N VAL A 86 5.21 21.44 -3.65
CA VAL A 86 6.40 22.23 -3.31
C VAL A 86 6.10 23.40 -2.35
N GLY A 87 4.82 23.72 -2.11
CA GLY A 87 4.36 24.78 -1.22
C GLY A 87 4.38 24.43 0.27
N TYR A 88 4.70 23.17 0.62
CA TYR A 88 4.84 22.79 2.03
C TYR A 88 5.93 23.61 2.72
N HIS A 89 5.55 24.27 3.81
CA HIS A 89 6.46 25.00 4.67
C HIS A 89 6.31 24.56 6.12
N LEU A 90 7.39 24.71 6.88
CA LEU A 90 7.50 24.30 8.28
C LEU A 90 6.54 25.11 9.16
N ILE A 91 5.90 24.47 10.14
CA ILE A 91 5.17 25.17 11.19
C ILE A 91 5.59 24.69 12.57
N GLY A 92 5.84 25.65 13.45
CA GLY A 92 6.21 25.40 14.83
C GLY A 92 7.59 24.75 14.95
N PHE A 93 7.85 24.24 16.15
CA PHE A 93 9.09 23.53 16.47
C PHE A 93 8.89 22.02 16.36
N PRO A 94 9.98 21.25 16.12
CA PRO A 94 9.96 19.80 16.24
C PRO A 94 9.31 19.35 17.54
N ILE A 95 8.46 18.34 17.45
CA ILE A 95 7.73 17.76 18.59
C ILE A 95 8.49 16.50 19.00
N PRO A 96 9.15 16.49 20.18
CA PRO A 96 9.97 15.36 20.59
C PRO A 96 9.14 14.07 20.71
N GLY A 97 9.72 12.97 20.26
CA GLY A 97 9.21 11.63 20.49
C GLY A 97 9.15 11.33 21.99
N LYS A 98 8.15 10.55 22.37
CA LYS A 98 7.82 10.16 23.75
C LYS A 98 7.62 8.66 23.89
N GLY A 99 7.42 7.95 22.78
CA GLY A 99 7.28 6.50 22.75
C GLY A 99 8.62 5.78 22.79
N SER A 100 8.56 4.47 22.57
CA SER A 100 9.66 3.54 22.55
C SER A 100 9.33 2.33 21.67
N LEU A 101 10.30 1.43 21.56
CA LEU A 101 10.18 0.17 20.84
C LEU A 101 9.03 -0.72 21.31
N GLU A 102 8.61 -0.61 22.57
CA GLU A 102 7.59 -1.49 23.15
C GLU A 102 6.26 -0.77 23.39
N ARG A 103 6.24 0.56 23.20
CA ARG A 103 5.08 1.39 23.53
C ARG A 103 5.12 2.71 22.77
N GLY A 104 4.10 3.00 22.00
CA GLY A 104 3.93 4.29 21.36
C GLY A 104 3.38 5.36 22.30
N ALA A 105 2.92 6.47 21.72
CA ALA A 105 2.46 7.63 22.44
C ALA A 105 1.42 8.41 21.65
N VAL A 106 0.66 9.23 22.37
CA VAL A 106 -0.32 10.17 21.80
C VAL A 106 0.27 11.57 21.81
N TYR A 107 0.08 12.25 20.68
CA TYR A 107 0.60 13.59 20.44
C TYR A 107 -0.50 14.49 19.92
N PHE A 108 -0.29 15.80 20.09
CA PHE A 108 -1.13 16.80 19.47
C PHE A 108 -0.35 18.07 19.16
N SER A 109 -0.84 18.83 18.19
CA SER A 109 -0.36 20.18 17.87
C SER A 109 -1.55 21.09 17.57
N GLU A 110 -1.49 22.33 18.04
CA GLU A 110 -2.53 23.33 17.81
C GLU A 110 -2.00 24.47 16.93
N LEU A 111 -2.68 24.71 15.82
CA LEU A 111 -2.31 25.74 14.84
C LEU A 111 -3.33 26.88 14.90
N ARG A 112 -2.87 28.05 15.37
CA ARG A 112 -3.70 29.26 15.54
C ARG A 112 -3.45 30.31 14.47
N ASP A 113 -2.28 30.27 13.84
CA ASP A 113 -1.82 31.28 12.88
C ASP A 113 -2.19 30.92 11.43
N LEU A 114 -3.37 30.34 11.23
CA LEU A 114 -3.93 30.01 9.92
C LEU A 114 -4.98 31.04 9.52
N GLN A 115 -5.16 31.25 8.22
CA GLN A 115 -6.19 32.16 7.75
C GLN A 115 -7.58 31.53 7.94
N PRO A 116 -8.54 32.20 8.61
CA PRO A 116 -9.89 31.69 8.75
C PRO A 116 -10.60 31.53 7.40
N GLY A 117 -11.30 30.41 7.23
CA GLY A 117 -12.05 30.07 6.01
C GLY A 117 -11.20 29.50 4.86
N VAL A 118 -9.90 29.30 5.06
CA VAL A 118 -8.99 28.69 4.08
C VAL A 118 -8.72 27.23 4.46
N SER A 119 -8.80 26.32 3.49
CA SER A 119 -8.44 24.91 3.66
C SER A 119 -6.94 24.70 3.44
N TYR A 120 -6.35 23.85 4.26
CA TYR A 120 -4.94 23.50 4.23
C TYR A 120 -4.76 21.99 4.12
N CYS A 121 -3.58 21.59 3.64
CA CYS A 121 -3.03 20.26 3.82
C CYS A 121 -1.94 20.29 4.89
N PHE A 122 -1.94 19.29 5.75
CA PHE A 122 -0.96 19.09 6.81
C PHE A 122 -0.17 17.84 6.55
N ARG A 123 1.14 17.97 6.73
CA ARG A 123 2.08 16.88 6.59
C ARG A 123 2.82 16.67 7.90
N LEU A 124 2.78 15.46 8.41
CA LEU A 124 3.55 15.00 9.55
C LEU A 124 4.74 14.21 9.00
N GLN A 125 5.95 14.70 9.24
CA GLN A 125 7.18 14.05 8.84
C GLN A 125 7.95 13.59 10.08
N GLU A 126 8.43 12.37 10.03
CA GLU A 126 9.30 11.81 11.07
C GLU A 126 10.71 12.42 11.02
N ILE A 127 11.24 12.72 12.20
CA ILE A 127 12.65 13.06 12.40
C ILE A 127 13.30 11.85 13.05
N THR A 128 14.21 11.21 12.33
CA THR A 128 14.89 10.00 12.77
C THR A 128 16.24 10.32 13.42
N SER A 129 16.84 9.35 14.12
CA SER A 129 18.16 9.53 14.75
C SER A 129 19.36 9.24 13.84
N ASP A 130 19.13 8.69 12.66
CA ASP A 130 20.12 8.43 11.61
C ASP A 130 20.15 9.50 10.51
N GLU A 131 19.46 10.62 10.72
CA GLU A 131 19.42 11.79 9.82
C GLU A 131 18.74 11.51 8.46
N GLU A 132 18.16 10.33 8.24
CA GLU A 132 17.34 10.02 7.07
C GLU A 132 15.89 10.49 7.29
N PRO A 133 15.29 11.28 6.39
CA PRO A 133 13.90 11.69 6.55
C PRO A 133 13.00 10.44 6.62
N GLY A 134 12.24 10.31 7.71
CA GLY A 134 11.38 9.14 7.92
C GLY A 134 10.09 9.21 7.10
N GLU A 135 9.10 8.40 7.49
CA GLU A 135 7.82 8.35 6.81
C GLU A 135 7.06 9.67 6.94
N VAL A 136 6.20 9.91 5.95
CA VAL A 136 5.45 11.15 5.78
C VAL A 136 3.97 10.80 5.69
N PHE A 137 3.18 11.39 6.59
CA PHE A 137 1.73 11.25 6.63
C PHE A 137 1.08 12.57 6.24
N GLU A 138 0.00 12.52 5.47
CA GLU A 138 -0.63 13.72 4.92
C GLU A 138 -2.16 13.69 5.06
N ILE A 139 -2.74 14.84 5.39
CA ILE A 139 -4.19 15.03 5.49
C ILE A 139 -4.59 16.43 4.99
N CYS A 140 -5.64 16.52 4.18
CA CYS A 140 -6.08 17.76 3.51
C CYS A 140 -7.53 18.14 3.84
N GLY A 141 -7.91 19.38 3.55
CA GLY A 141 -9.29 19.87 3.66
C GLY A 141 -9.65 20.44 5.04
N TYR A 142 -8.63 20.80 5.85
CA TYR A 142 -8.83 21.28 7.21
C TYR A 142 -8.36 22.73 7.36
N GLY A 143 -9.06 23.51 8.17
CA GLY A 143 -8.77 24.94 8.37
C GLY A 143 -9.62 25.56 9.48
N ILE A 144 -9.25 26.77 9.92
CA ILE A 144 -10.00 27.50 10.95
C ILE A 144 -11.37 27.88 10.38
N ARG A 145 -12.46 27.46 11.03
CA ARG A 145 -13.85 27.66 10.56
C ARG A 145 -14.15 27.04 9.19
N VAL A 146 -13.34 26.09 8.75
CA VAL A 146 -13.67 25.22 7.61
C VAL A 146 -14.46 24.05 8.15
N THR A 147 -15.59 23.74 7.51
CA THR A 147 -16.24 22.45 7.72
C THR A 147 -15.53 21.47 6.79
N PRO A 148 -14.82 20.46 7.30
CA PRO A 148 -14.13 19.52 6.43
C PRO A 148 -15.16 18.87 5.52
N THR A 149 -14.90 18.91 4.22
CA THR A 149 -15.66 18.10 3.27
C THR A 149 -15.44 16.66 3.68
N ALA A 150 -16.51 15.89 3.87
CA ALA A 150 -16.37 14.46 4.19
C ALA A 150 -15.61 13.79 3.05
N THR A 151 -14.31 13.59 3.24
CA THR A 151 -13.50 12.78 2.35
C THR A 151 -14.10 11.39 2.44
N VAL A 152 -14.57 10.86 1.31
CA VAL A 152 -15.04 9.48 1.24
C VAL A 152 -13.82 8.61 1.52
N THR A 153 -13.62 8.22 2.78
CA THR A 153 -12.61 7.23 3.12
C THR A 153 -12.97 6.01 2.28
N PRO A 154 -12.06 5.49 1.42
CA PRO A 154 -12.32 4.24 0.76
C PRO A 154 -12.54 3.21 1.87
N THR A 155 -13.80 2.85 2.08
CA THR A 155 -14.14 1.73 2.95
C THR A 155 -13.43 0.56 2.30
N ALA A 156 -12.57 -0.13 3.05
CA ALA A 156 -11.97 -1.37 2.57
C ALA A 156 -13.15 -2.25 2.16
N THR A 157 -13.38 -2.38 0.85
CA THR A 157 -14.35 -3.32 0.33
C THR A 157 -13.80 -4.67 0.73
N ASP A 158 -14.37 -5.27 1.77
CA ASP A 158 -14.09 -6.65 2.15
C ASP A 158 -14.17 -7.46 0.86
N THR A 159 -12.99 -7.82 0.36
CA THR A 159 -12.89 -8.64 -0.84
C THR A 159 -13.34 -10.00 -0.33
N GLU A 160 -14.62 -10.33 -0.57
CA GLU A 160 -15.16 -11.62 -0.21
C GLU A 160 -14.19 -12.67 -0.74
N THR A 161 -13.49 -13.32 0.19
CA THR A 161 -12.62 -14.43 -0.14
C THR A 161 -13.52 -15.43 -0.84
N PRO A 162 -13.23 -15.83 -2.10
CA PRO A 162 -14.12 -16.70 -2.84
C PRO A 162 -14.31 -17.97 -2.02
N THR A 163 -15.52 -18.15 -1.49
CA THR A 163 -15.89 -19.39 -0.82
C THR A 163 -15.72 -20.48 -1.87
N PRO A 164 -14.96 -21.56 -1.58
CA PRO A 164 -14.77 -22.62 -2.57
C PRO A 164 -16.13 -23.16 -2.99
N THR A 165 -16.54 -22.87 -4.23
CA THR A 165 -17.77 -23.40 -4.80
C THR A 165 -17.62 -24.90 -4.90
N ILE A 166 -18.31 -25.63 -4.03
CA ILE A 166 -18.45 -27.07 -4.15
C ILE A 166 -19.21 -27.31 -5.46
N THR A 167 -18.50 -27.74 -6.49
CA THR A 167 -19.11 -28.12 -7.77
C THR A 167 -20.04 -29.31 -7.51
N PRO A 168 -21.36 -29.18 -7.71
CA PRO A 168 -22.25 -30.32 -7.57
C PRO A 168 -21.85 -31.36 -8.63
N THR A 169 -21.53 -32.57 -8.18
CA THR A 169 -21.30 -33.70 -9.08
C THR A 169 -22.61 -33.99 -9.80
N GLU A 170 -22.62 -33.88 -11.13
CA GLU A 170 -23.81 -34.13 -11.93
C GLU A 170 -24.31 -35.56 -11.71
N THR A 171 -25.52 -35.66 -11.17
CA THR A 171 -26.26 -36.93 -11.10
C THR A 171 -26.79 -37.21 -12.51
N PRO A 172 -26.54 -38.40 -13.10
CA PRO A 172 -26.98 -38.68 -14.45
C PRO A 172 -28.52 -38.64 -14.55
N THR A 173 -29.02 -37.70 -15.33
CA THR A 173 -30.44 -37.53 -15.63
C THR A 173 -30.94 -38.70 -16.49
N PRO A 174 -32.07 -39.36 -16.16
CA PRO A 174 -32.64 -40.40 -17.01
C PRO A 174 -33.12 -39.80 -18.34
N SER A 175 -32.75 -40.47 -19.44
CA SER A 175 -33.07 -40.08 -20.82
C SER A 175 -34.58 -40.13 -21.07
N GLU A 176 -35.20 -39.01 -21.42
CA GLU A 176 -36.58 -38.99 -21.86
C GLU A 176 -36.74 -39.44 -23.32
N THR A 177 -37.86 -40.11 -23.57
CA THR A 177 -38.27 -40.70 -24.85
C THR A 177 -38.84 -39.62 -25.79
N PRO A 178 -38.52 -39.60 -27.10
CA PRO A 178 -38.97 -38.54 -27.99
C PRO A 178 -40.48 -38.58 -28.26
N THR A 179 -41.12 -37.42 -28.09
CA THR A 179 -42.53 -37.15 -28.43
C THR A 179 -42.63 -36.58 -29.86
N PRO A 180 -43.61 -36.99 -30.70
CA PRO A 180 -43.69 -36.59 -32.10
C PRO A 180 -44.10 -35.11 -32.33
N PRO A 181 -43.74 -34.54 -33.48
CA PRO A 181 -43.90 -33.10 -33.74
C PRO A 181 -45.35 -32.70 -34.07
N PRO A 182 -45.81 -31.51 -33.62
CA PRO A 182 -47.10 -30.95 -34.00
C PRO A 182 -47.08 -30.24 -35.37
N PRO A 183 -48.24 -30.12 -36.05
CA PRO A 183 -48.34 -29.59 -37.41
C PRO A 183 -48.31 -28.06 -37.50
N THR A 184 -47.88 -27.61 -38.67
CA THR A 184 -47.59 -26.25 -39.12
C THR A 184 -48.85 -25.48 -39.54
N GLU A 185 -48.98 -24.20 -39.17
CA GLU A 185 -49.89 -23.26 -39.87
C GLU A 185 -49.25 -21.89 -40.19
N THR A 186 -49.06 -21.74 -41.50
CA THR A 186 -49.07 -20.60 -42.43
C THR A 186 -49.39 -19.18 -41.93
N ALA A 187 -48.51 -18.23 -42.29
CA ALA A 187 -48.71 -16.79 -42.17
C ALA A 187 -49.57 -16.21 -43.31
N THR A 188 -50.44 -15.23 -42.99
CA THR A 188 -51.16 -14.40 -43.96
C THR A 188 -50.70 -12.94 -43.83
N PRO A 189 -50.29 -12.26 -44.92
CA PRO A 189 -49.87 -10.85 -44.86
C PRO A 189 -50.94 -9.85 -45.36
N THR A 190 -50.58 -8.56 -45.21
CA THR A 190 -50.87 -7.40 -46.11
C THR A 190 -52.12 -6.51 -45.78
N PRO A 191 -52.26 -5.27 -46.32
CA PRO A 191 -51.71 -4.00 -45.78
C PRO A 191 -52.67 -2.76 -45.84
N GLU A 192 -52.11 -1.57 -45.56
CA GLU A 192 -52.26 -0.31 -46.35
C GLU A 192 -53.33 0.76 -46.05
N GLY A 193 -52.88 2.03 -46.14
CA GLY A 193 -53.64 3.24 -46.43
C GLY A 193 -53.91 4.16 -45.24
N THR A 194 -53.82 5.50 -45.27
CA THR A 194 -53.68 6.48 -46.35
C THR A 194 -53.42 7.86 -45.72
N GLN A 195 -52.62 8.70 -46.40
CA GLN A 195 -52.30 10.10 -46.06
C GLN A 195 -53.51 11.04 -46.25
N THR A 196 -53.59 12.17 -45.52
CA THR A 196 -54.14 13.45 -46.03
C THR A 196 -53.67 14.61 -45.13
N GLY A 197 -53.11 15.64 -45.76
CA GLY A 197 -52.48 16.78 -45.10
C GLY A 197 -53.43 17.90 -44.65
N GLY A 198 -52.86 18.86 -43.93
CA GLY A 198 -53.53 20.10 -43.53
C GLY A 198 -52.50 21.05 -42.93
N LEU A 199 -52.03 21.99 -43.75
CA LEU A 199 -51.18 23.11 -43.35
C LEU A 199 -52.08 24.15 -42.66
N THR A 200 -51.78 24.55 -41.41
CA THR A 200 -52.36 25.78 -40.85
C THR A 200 -51.38 26.42 -39.87
N ILE A 201 -51.01 27.67 -40.19
CA ILE A 201 -50.19 28.56 -39.38
C ILE A 201 -51.11 29.19 -38.32
N GLN A 202 -50.71 29.18 -37.04
CA GLN A 202 -51.38 30.01 -36.04
C GLN A 202 -50.43 30.58 -34.99
N LEU A 203 -50.75 31.81 -34.64
CA LEU A 203 -49.95 32.90 -34.11
C LEU A 203 -49.91 32.92 -32.57
N SER A 204 -48.83 33.50 -32.05
CA SER A 204 -48.43 33.66 -30.64
C SER A 204 -49.51 34.14 -29.66
N THR A 205 -49.40 33.68 -28.41
CA THR A 205 -49.74 34.51 -27.24
C THR A 205 -48.90 34.07 -26.03
N ALA A 206 -47.98 34.94 -25.61
CA ALA A 206 -47.23 34.77 -24.38
C ALA A 206 -48.07 35.34 -23.23
N THR A 207 -48.53 34.47 -22.33
CA THR A 207 -49.24 34.87 -21.11
C THR A 207 -48.23 35.01 -19.99
N ALA A 208 -47.93 36.25 -19.59
CA ALA A 208 -47.22 36.54 -18.36
C ALA A 208 -48.10 36.13 -17.16
N GLN A 209 -47.59 35.22 -16.33
CA GLN A 209 -48.24 34.81 -15.09
C GLN A 209 -47.84 35.81 -13.98
N PRO A 210 -48.77 36.35 -13.19
CA PRO A 210 -48.41 37.11 -12.00
C PRO A 210 -47.83 36.14 -10.97
N THR A 211 -46.54 36.28 -10.67
CA THR A 211 -45.93 35.65 -9.50
C THR A 211 -46.46 36.36 -8.26
N PHE A 212 -47.40 35.73 -7.56
CA PHE A 212 -47.72 36.07 -6.19
C PHE A 212 -46.60 35.54 -5.29
N GLU A 213 -45.86 36.44 -4.65
CA GLU A 213 -45.04 36.10 -3.48
C GLU A 213 -45.98 35.67 -2.34
N MET A 214 -46.08 34.37 -2.11
CA MET A 214 -46.67 33.85 -0.89
C MET A 214 -45.58 33.89 0.19
N ILE A 215 -45.71 34.81 1.14
CA ILE A 215 -44.91 34.80 2.38
C ILE A 215 -45.35 33.56 3.16
N VAL A 216 -44.63 32.45 2.99
CA VAL A 216 -44.75 31.29 3.88
C VAL A 216 -44.05 31.68 5.18
N ALA A 217 -44.83 31.87 6.25
CA ALA A 217 -44.28 31.97 7.58
C ALA A 217 -43.51 30.68 7.88
N THR A 218 -42.18 30.79 7.94
CA THR A 218 -41.28 29.72 8.39
C THR A 218 -41.78 29.21 9.74
N PRO A 219 -42.18 27.93 9.88
CA PRO A 219 -42.55 27.41 11.18
C PRO A 219 -41.30 27.47 12.07
N THR A 220 -41.41 28.24 13.15
CA THR A 220 -40.43 28.24 14.22
C THR A 220 -40.23 26.79 14.68
N PRO A 221 -39.01 26.22 14.61
CA PRO A 221 -38.79 24.85 15.05
C PRO A 221 -39.07 24.80 16.56
N THR A 222 -40.22 24.25 16.90
CA THR A 222 -40.50 23.85 18.29
C THR A 222 -39.63 22.63 18.53
N PHE A 223 -38.54 22.81 19.28
CA PHE A 223 -37.72 21.71 19.75
C PHE A 223 -38.58 20.79 20.60
N ALA A 224 -39.01 19.67 20.03
CA ALA A 224 -39.52 18.55 20.79
C ALA A 224 -38.35 17.99 21.60
N LEU A 225 -38.44 18.09 22.94
CA LEU A 225 -37.54 17.41 23.86
C LEU A 225 -37.76 15.91 23.70
N ILE A 226 -36.95 15.27 22.86
CA ILE A 226 -36.87 13.81 22.77
C ILE A 226 -36.23 13.35 24.10
N PRO A 227 -36.88 12.51 24.90
CA PRO A 227 -36.23 11.93 26.09
C PRO A 227 -34.99 11.15 25.64
N PRO A 228 -33.89 11.15 26.42
CA PRO A 228 -32.69 10.41 26.05
C PRO A 228 -33.01 8.92 25.98
N THR A 229 -33.07 8.38 24.76
CA THR A 229 -33.04 6.94 24.54
C THR A 229 -31.67 6.46 25.02
N ALA A 230 -31.66 5.65 26.08
CA ALA A 230 -30.45 5.04 26.59
C ALA A 230 -29.85 4.13 25.51
N THR A 231 -28.80 4.61 24.84
CA THR A 231 -27.98 3.80 23.94
C THR A 231 -27.38 2.67 24.77
N PRO A 232 -27.59 1.39 24.42
CA PRO A 232 -26.99 0.29 25.16
C PRO A 232 -25.46 0.42 25.08
N LEU A 233 -24.83 0.36 26.24
CA LEU A 233 -23.37 0.35 26.40
C LEU A 233 -22.79 -0.79 25.53
N PRO A 234 -21.75 -0.54 24.70
CA PRO A 234 -21.15 -1.61 23.90
C PRO A 234 -20.67 -2.71 24.85
N THR A 235 -21.22 -3.91 24.66
CA THR A 235 -20.76 -5.11 25.36
C THR A 235 -19.37 -5.41 24.85
N VAL A 236 -18.37 -5.12 25.70
CA VAL A 236 -16.96 -5.39 25.43
C VAL A 236 -16.81 -6.91 25.31
N THR A 237 -16.73 -7.40 24.09
CA THR A 237 -16.35 -8.78 23.80
C THR A 237 -14.83 -8.85 23.97
N PRO A 238 -14.28 -9.69 24.86
CA PRO A 238 -12.84 -9.78 25.03
C PRO A 238 -12.22 -10.26 23.71
N ALA A 239 -11.28 -9.47 23.21
CA ALA A 239 -10.48 -9.78 22.04
C ALA A 239 -9.77 -11.13 22.24
N ALA A 240 -10.05 -12.06 21.33
CA ALA A 240 -9.27 -13.27 21.20
C ALA A 240 -7.84 -12.88 20.81
N ALA A 241 -6.88 -13.36 21.60
CA ALA A 241 -5.47 -13.23 21.33
C ALA A 241 -5.08 -14.05 20.09
N PHE A 242 -4.16 -13.48 19.31
CA PHE A 242 -3.34 -14.08 18.25
C PHE A 242 -3.99 -14.41 16.90
N GLY A 243 -3.60 -13.61 15.91
CA GLY A 243 -3.64 -13.93 14.48
C GLY A 243 -2.72 -12.96 13.73
N LEU A 244 -1.49 -13.39 13.50
CA LEU A 244 -0.49 -12.69 12.67
C LEU A 244 -0.98 -12.46 11.24
N ILE A 245 -0.42 -11.40 10.63
CA ILE A 245 -0.28 -11.08 9.19
C ILE A 245 -1.43 -10.33 8.50
N GLY A 246 -1.18 -9.06 8.19
CA GLY A 246 -1.98 -8.21 7.31
C GLY A 246 -1.27 -6.90 6.95
N SER A 247 0.01 -6.97 6.57
CA SER A 247 0.76 -5.82 6.03
C SER A 247 0.17 -5.43 4.67
N SER A 248 -0.30 -4.18 4.58
CA SER A 248 -0.81 -3.55 3.37
C SER A 248 0.24 -3.54 2.26
N GLY A 249 -0.17 -4.00 1.08
CA GLY A 249 0.70 -4.31 -0.05
C GLY A 249 1.45 -3.11 -0.61
N ARG A 250 2.77 -3.19 -0.56
CA ARG A 250 3.69 -2.59 -1.52
C ARG A 250 4.42 -3.73 -2.24
N PRO A 251 4.53 -3.74 -3.58
CA PRO A 251 5.29 -4.77 -4.27
C PRO A 251 6.77 -4.71 -3.82
N PRO A 252 7.46 -5.84 -3.62
CA PRO A 252 8.74 -5.90 -2.91
C PRO A 252 9.94 -5.25 -3.64
N PHE A 253 9.75 -4.53 -4.75
CA PHE A 253 10.83 -3.84 -5.46
C PHE A 253 10.34 -2.51 -6.05
N GLY A 254 10.15 -1.51 -5.19
CA GLY A 254 9.89 -0.13 -5.59
C GLY A 254 11.19 0.61 -5.89
N LEU A 255 11.75 0.43 -7.10
CA LEU A 255 12.84 1.27 -7.61
C LEU A 255 12.29 2.64 -8.03
N THR A 256 12.00 3.52 -7.08
CA THR A 256 11.39 4.82 -7.38
C THR A 256 12.38 5.99 -7.42
N SER A 257 13.64 5.79 -6.98
CA SER A 257 14.67 6.83 -7.06
C SER A 257 15.77 6.47 -8.06
N VAL A 258 16.23 7.46 -8.84
CA VAL A 258 17.42 7.35 -9.70
C VAL A 258 18.65 6.98 -8.87
N SER A 259 18.68 7.39 -7.59
CA SER A 259 19.68 7.01 -6.61
C SER A 259 19.67 5.50 -6.34
N ASP A 260 18.49 4.88 -6.21
CA ASP A 260 18.36 3.43 -5.97
C ASP A 260 18.83 2.62 -7.17
N LEU A 261 18.56 3.11 -8.39
CA LEU A 261 19.02 2.48 -9.62
C LEU A 261 20.55 2.59 -9.76
N LEU A 262 21.14 3.73 -9.40
CA LEU A 262 22.58 3.92 -9.43
C LEU A 262 23.29 3.05 -8.38
N VAL A 263 22.74 2.93 -7.18
CA VAL A 263 23.26 2.03 -6.14
C VAL A 263 23.15 0.57 -6.60
N LEU A 264 22.03 0.17 -7.19
CA LEU A 264 21.85 -1.18 -7.74
C LEU A 264 22.87 -1.48 -8.86
N LEU A 265 23.08 -0.56 -9.79
CA LEU A 265 24.06 -0.69 -10.87
C LEU A 265 25.50 -0.77 -10.34
N LEU A 266 25.82 0.00 -9.30
CA LEU A 266 27.14 0.00 -8.68
C LEU A 266 27.38 -1.31 -7.90
N CYS A 267 26.36 -1.83 -7.22
CA CYS A 267 26.40 -3.16 -6.60
C CYS A 267 26.58 -4.28 -7.63
N LEU A 268 25.84 -4.25 -8.75
CA LEU A 268 25.99 -5.22 -9.83
C LEU A 268 27.38 -5.15 -10.48
N GLY A 269 27.93 -3.94 -10.64
CA GLY A 269 29.28 -3.72 -11.16
C GLY A 269 30.37 -4.29 -10.23
N ALA A 270 30.26 -4.05 -8.92
CA ALA A 270 31.21 -4.56 -7.92
C ALA A 270 31.20 -6.10 -7.84
N VAL A 271 30.01 -6.71 -7.86
CA VAL A 271 29.88 -8.18 -7.87
C VAL A 271 30.39 -8.77 -9.19
N GLY A 272 30.10 -8.12 -10.33
CA GLY A 272 30.59 -8.54 -11.64
C GLY A 272 32.12 -8.53 -11.74
N LEU A 273 32.77 -7.46 -11.29
CA LEU A 273 34.23 -7.35 -11.25
C LEU A 273 34.85 -8.38 -10.29
N GLY A 274 34.23 -8.62 -9.14
CA GLY A 274 34.64 -9.67 -8.21
C GLY A 274 34.60 -11.06 -8.86
N PHE A 275 33.54 -11.37 -9.60
CA PHE A 275 33.38 -12.65 -10.28
C PHE A 275 34.41 -12.86 -11.40
N LEU A 276 34.66 -11.82 -12.21
CA LEU A 276 35.72 -11.82 -13.23
C LEU A 276 37.12 -12.01 -12.60
N GLY A 277 37.39 -11.38 -11.46
CA GLY A 277 38.63 -11.56 -10.70
C GLY A 277 38.82 -13.00 -10.22
N ILE A 278 37.76 -13.65 -9.75
CA ILE A 278 37.81 -15.04 -9.31
C ILE A 278 38.04 -16.00 -10.50
N LEU A 279 37.35 -15.78 -11.62
CA LEU A 279 37.52 -16.61 -12.82
C LEU A 279 38.93 -16.50 -13.42
N THR A 280 39.51 -15.31 -13.45
CA THR A 280 40.89 -15.09 -13.94
C THR A 280 41.93 -15.75 -13.03
N LEU A 281 41.72 -15.71 -11.70
CA LEU A 281 42.59 -16.37 -10.73
C LEU A 281 42.50 -17.90 -10.84
N LEU A 282 41.29 -18.45 -10.98
CA LEU A 282 41.10 -19.89 -11.21
C LEU A 282 41.72 -20.33 -12.53
N GLY A 283 41.52 -19.58 -13.62
CA GLY A 283 42.15 -19.85 -14.91
C GLY A 283 43.68 -19.86 -14.81
N SER A 284 44.27 -18.93 -14.07
CA SER A 284 45.72 -18.87 -13.83
C SER A 284 46.23 -20.08 -13.04
N ILE A 285 45.49 -20.53 -12.03
CA ILE A 285 45.83 -21.74 -11.26
C ILE A 285 45.79 -22.99 -12.15
N PHE A 286 44.74 -23.15 -12.96
CA PHE A 286 44.63 -24.26 -13.91
C PHE A 286 45.74 -24.22 -14.96
N TYR A 287 46.07 -23.04 -15.46
CA TYR A 287 47.16 -22.84 -16.42
C TYR A 287 48.53 -23.23 -15.83
N LEU A 288 48.84 -22.77 -14.62
CA LEU A 288 50.08 -23.14 -13.92
C LEU A 288 50.17 -24.65 -13.68
N ARG A 289 49.06 -25.29 -13.30
CA ARG A 289 48.99 -26.75 -13.10
C ARG A 289 49.19 -27.53 -14.39
N SER A 290 48.58 -27.10 -15.50
CA SER A 290 48.77 -27.72 -16.82
C SER A 290 50.22 -27.61 -17.31
N ARG A 291 50.93 -26.55 -16.93
CA ARG A 291 52.32 -26.36 -17.35
C ARG A 291 53.29 -27.27 -16.60
N THR A 292 53.05 -27.53 -15.32
CA THR A 292 53.89 -28.43 -14.51
C THR A 292 53.80 -29.89 -14.94
N GLU A 293 52.72 -30.30 -15.60
CA GLU A 293 52.57 -31.68 -16.11
C GLU A 293 53.34 -31.91 -17.42
N ARG A 294 53.66 -30.85 -18.18
CA ARG A 294 54.35 -30.96 -19.48
C ARG A 294 55.88 -30.98 -19.42
N THR A 295 56.49 -30.83 -18.24
CA THR A 295 57.95 -30.80 -18.08
C THR A 295 58.57 -32.13 -17.65
N TRP A 296 57.79 -33.22 -17.65
CA TRP A 296 58.23 -34.56 -17.21
C TRP A 296 58.17 -35.63 -18.32
N GLU A 297 58.00 -35.21 -19.58
CA GLU A 297 58.24 -36.04 -20.78
C GLU A 297 59.52 -35.58 -21.46
#